data_AF-A0A843TAF6-F1
#
_entry.id   AF-A0A843TAF6-F1
#
_cell.length_a   1.000
_cell.length_b   1.000
_cell.length_c   1.000
_cell.angle_alpha   90.00
_cell.angle_beta   90.00
_cell.angle_gamma   90.00
#
_symmetry.space_group_name_H-M   'P 1'
#
loop_
_entity.id
_entity.type
_entity.pdbx_description
1 polymer ?
#
loop_
_entity_poly.entity_id
_entity_poly.type
_entity_poly.pdbx_seq_one_letter_code
_entity_poly.pdbx_strand_id
1 'polypeptide(L)'
;MASSRAAASSSYHSRLRIPPRRAPHTISVYVLLLLVFSAVLFLFSQRQITDVDQKNLQEERPQDWDRYLTVRSNGGLNQMRTGICDMVAVARIMNATLVVPQLDKKSFWQDSSTFADIFDETHFIKSLEGDVRIVKELPKEMESIPRARKHFSSWASMSYYEEMARLWKDYKVIHVPKSDSRLANNDLPLDIQKLRCRCLYHALHFSPPIETLGKV
;
A
#
# COMPACT_ATOMS: atom_id res chain seq x y z
N MET A 1 -59.15 45.57 -83.58
CA MET A 1 -57.76 45.86 -83.19
C MET A 1 -57.63 45.57 -81.69
N ALA A 2 -57.68 44.30 -81.25
CA ALA A 2 -56.55 43.37 -81.01
C ALA A 2 -55.60 43.86 -79.90
N SER A 3 -56.00 43.72 -78.63
CA SER A 3 -55.82 42.57 -77.69
C SER A 3 -54.40 42.41 -77.15
N SER A 4 -54.29 42.66 -75.84
CA SER A 4 -53.13 42.55 -74.96
C SER A 4 -52.68 41.11 -74.72
N ARG A 5 -51.36 40.90 -74.66
CA ARG A 5 -50.64 40.07 -73.68
C ARG A 5 -49.13 40.11 -73.98
N ALA A 6 -48.32 40.43 -72.97
CA ALA A 6 -46.93 40.00 -72.91
C ALA A 6 -46.52 39.78 -71.46
N ALA A 7 -45.83 38.66 -71.25
CA ALA A 7 -45.44 38.11 -69.97
C ALA A 7 -44.00 38.51 -69.59
N ALA A 8 -43.71 38.30 -68.29
CA ALA A 8 -42.42 38.04 -67.65
C ALA A 8 -41.39 39.19 -67.52
N SER A 9 -41.01 39.47 -66.28
CA SER A 9 -39.60 39.58 -65.90
C SER A 9 -39.43 39.33 -64.41
N SER A 10 -38.48 38.43 -64.12
CA SER A 10 -38.08 37.87 -62.84
C SER A 10 -37.12 38.83 -62.11
N SER A 11 -37.19 38.91 -60.79
CA SER A 11 -36.07 39.42 -59.99
C SER A 11 -35.76 38.50 -58.81
N TYR A 12 -34.46 38.25 -58.68
CA TYR A 12 -33.78 37.14 -58.01
C TYR A 12 -33.89 37.12 -56.48
N HIS A 13 -34.14 35.92 -55.94
CA HIS A 13 -33.97 35.55 -54.53
C HIS A 13 -32.49 35.39 -54.15
N SER A 14 -32.09 35.99 -53.02
CA SER A 14 -30.88 35.62 -52.26
C SER A 14 -31.11 34.28 -51.54
N ARG A 15 -30.30 33.25 -51.87
CA ARG A 15 -30.37 31.92 -51.25
C ARG A 15 -29.60 31.89 -49.93
N LEU A 16 -30.30 31.61 -48.82
CA LEU A 16 -29.69 31.11 -47.58
C LEU A 16 -29.04 29.74 -47.86
N ARG A 17 -27.71 29.64 -47.67
CA ARG A 17 -26.99 28.36 -47.74
C ARG A 17 -27.27 27.55 -46.47
N ILE A 18 -28.06 26.49 -46.63
CA ILE A 18 -28.26 25.46 -45.59
C ILE A 18 -26.99 24.60 -45.55
N PRO A 19 -26.36 24.37 -44.38
CA PRO A 19 -25.21 23.48 -44.27
C PRO A 19 -25.58 22.04 -44.66
N PRO A 20 -24.66 21.27 -45.27
CA PRO A 20 -24.96 19.93 -45.75
C PRO A 20 -25.35 19.01 -44.58
N ARG A 21 -26.45 18.26 -44.74
CA ARG A 21 -26.86 17.20 -43.80
C ARG A 21 -25.78 16.12 -43.79
N ARG A 22 -25.21 15.84 -42.61
CA ARG A 22 -24.25 14.74 -42.42
C ARG A 22 -24.92 13.40 -42.75
N ALA A 23 -24.21 12.54 -43.49
CA ALA A 23 -24.73 11.26 -43.95
C ALA A 23 -25.04 10.31 -42.76
N PRO A 24 -26.08 9.47 -42.85
CA PRO A 24 -26.50 8.57 -41.76
C PRO A 24 -25.40 7.60 -41.29
N HIS A 25 -24.48 7.22 -42.19
CA HIS A 25 -23.35 6.34 -41.87
C HIS A 25 -22.38 6.96 -40.87
N THR A 26 -22.18 8.27 -40.90
CA THR A 26 -21.26 8.95 -39.97
C THR A 26 -21.78 8.87 -38.54
N ILE A 27 -23.11 9.04 -38.35
CA ILE A 27 -23.77 8.89 -37.04
C ILE A 27 -23.62 7.45 -36.53
N SER A 28 -23.85 6.46 -37.40
CA SER A 28 -23.70 5.05 -37.05
C SER A 28 -22.29 4.68 -36.60
N VAL A 29 -21.25 5.27 -37.22
CA VAL A 29 -19.85 5.04 -36.83
C VAL A 29 -19.54 5.61 -35.44
N TYR A 30 -20.02 6.82 -35.12
CA TYR A 30 -19.83 7.37 -33.78
C TYR A 30 -20.54 6.57 -32.69
N VAL A 31 -21.75 6.08 -32.96
CA VAL A 31 -22.48 5.21 -32.02
C VAL A 31 -21.70 3.91 -31.79
N LEU A 32 -21.18 3.29 -32.84
CA LEU A 32 -20.37 2.07 -32.70
C LEU A 32 -19.09 2.32 -31.91
N LEU A 33 -18.39 3.43 -32.17
CA LEU A 33 -17.17 3.80 -31.43
C LEU A 33 -17.45 4.04 -29.94
N LEU A 34 -18.58 4.69 -29.61
CA LEU A 34 -18.98 4.91 -28.21
C LEU A 34 -19.34 3.59 -27.51
N LEU A 35 -20.02 2.66 -28.20
CA LEU A 35 -20.31 1.34 -27.65
C LEU A 35 -19.03 0.53 -27.39
N VAL A 36 -18.08 0.55 -28.33
CA VAL A 36 -16.77 -0.11 -28.15
C VAL A 36 -16.01 0.52 -26.99
N PHE A 37 -15.92 1.86 -26.91
CA PHE A 37 -15.24 2.54 -25.81
C PHE A 37 -15.89 2.24 -24.46
N SER A 38 -17.23 2.25 -24.38
CA SER A 38 -17.96 1.87 -23.17
C SER A 38 -17.70 0.42 -22.77
N ALA A 39 -17.62 -0.51 -23.73
CA ALA A 39 -17.28 -1.90 -23.47
C ALA A 39 -15.85 -2.05 -22.94
N VAL A 40 -14.88 -1.31 -23.48
CA VAL A 40 -13.50 -1.32 -22.97
C VAL A 40 -13.42 -0.77 -21.55
N LEU A 41 -14.08 0.36 -21.26
CA LEU A 41 -14.13 0.91 -19.90
C LEU A 41 -14.81 -0.05 -18.91
N PHE A 42 -15.89 -0.70 -19.34
CA PHE A 42 -16.57 -1.69 -18.53
C PHE A 42 -15.65 -2.89 -18.25
N LEU A 43 -14.98 -3.45 -19.26
CA LEU A 43 -14.04 -4.55 -19.08
C LEU A 43 -12.85 -4.16 -18.18
N PHE A 44 -12.33 -2.95 -18.32
CA PHE A 44 -11.26 -2.44 -17.44
C PHE A 44 -11.73 -2.29 -16.00
N SER A 45 -12.94 -1.73 -15.80
CA SER A 45 -13.56 -1.59 -14.48
C SER A 45 -13.85 -2.95 -13.84
N GLN A 46 -14.41 -3.91 -14.59
CA GLN A 46 -14.66 -5.27 -14.12
C GLN A 46 -13.34 -5.95 -13.72
N ARG A 47 -12.27 -5.79 -14.51
CA ARG A 47 -10.95 -6.36 -14.20
C ARG A 47 -10.34 -5.79 -12.91
N GLN A 48 -10.49 -4.49 -12.68
CA GLN A 48 -10.06 -3.86 -11.43
C GLN A 48 -10.86 -4.36 -10.22
N ILE A 49 -12.18 -4.54 -10.37
CA ILE A 49 -13.03 -5.10 -9.30
C ILE A 49 -12.61 -6.53 -8.96
N THR A 50 -12.38 -7.38 -9.97
CA THR A 50 -11.95 -8.76 -9.72
C THR A 50 -10.59 -8.86 -9.03
N ASP A 51 -9.66 -7.93 -9.31
CA ASP A 51 -8.34 -7.90 -8.66
C ASP A 51 -8.45 -7.47 -7.18
N VAL A 52 -9.33 -6.50 -6.89
CA VAL A 52 -9.66 -6.09 -5.53
C VAL A 52 -10.37 -7.21 -4.76
N ASP A 53 -11.37 -7.87 -5.37
CA ASP A 53 -12.08 -8.98 -4.74
C ASP A 53 -11.16 -10.18 -4.48
N GLN A 54 -10.25 -10.49 -5.40
CA GLN A 54 -9.28 -11.56 -5.21
C GLN A 54 -8.27 -11.24 -4.10
N LYS A 55 -7.89 -9.96 -3.95
CA LYS A 55 -7.07 -9.50 -2.81
C LYS A 55 -7.82 -9.64 -1.49
N ASN A 56 -9.10 -9.25 -1.44
CA ASN A 56 -9.95 -9.39 -0.25
C ASN A 56 -10.15 -10.88 0.13
N LEU A 57 -10.38 -11.76 -0.86
CA LEU A 57 -10.52 -13.20 -0.65
C LEU A 57 -9.22 -13.87 -0.15
N GLN A 58 -8.04 -13.34 -0.49
CA GLN A 58 -6.77 -13.82 0.06
C GLN A 58 -6.56 -13.41 1.53
N GLU A 59 -7.21 -12.34 1.97
CA GLU A 59 -7.14 -11.77 3.31
C GLU A 59 -7.95 -12.59 4.33
N GLU A 60 -8.97 -13.34 3.88
CA GLU A 60 -9.83 -14.19 4.73
C GLU A 60 -9.33 -15.64 4.96
N ARG A 61 -8.11 -16.01 4.52
CA ARG A 61 -7.55 -17.33 4.91
C ARG A 61 -7.38 -17.38 6.43
N PRO A 62 -7.66 -18.52 7.11
CA PRO A 62 -7.42 -18.65 8.53
C PRO A 62 -5.96 -18.29 8.82
N GLN A 63 -5.76 -17.13 9.44
CA GLN A 63 -4.45 -16.58 9.69
C GLN A 63 -3.89 -17.35 10.88
N ASP A 64 -3.06 -18.35 10.62
CA ASP A 64 -2.31 -19.02 11.67
C ASP A 64 -1.30 -18.00 12.23
N TRP A 65 -1.58 -17.51 13.42
CA TRP A 65 -0.80 -16.45 14.07
C TRP A 65 0.46 -16.99 14.77
N ASP A 66 0.84 -18.23 14.47
CA ASP A 66 1.95 -18.95 15.07
C ASP A 66 3.32 -18.64 14.47
N ARG A 67 3.39 -17.66 13.55
CA ARG A 67 4.61 -17.20 12.88
C ARG A 67 5.06 -15.86 13.45
N TYR A 68 6.24 -15.85 14.08
CA TYR A 68 6.75 -14.69 14.80
C TYR A 68 7.98 -14.12 14.13
N LEU A 69 7.95 -12.81 13.88
CA LEU A 69 9.09 -12.02 13.48
C LEU A 69 9.63 -11.28 14.70
N THR A 70 10.85 -11.63 15.15
CA THR A 70 11.54 -10.90 16.22
C THR A 70 12.63 -10.03 15.60
N VAL A 71 12.74 -8.79 16.06
CA VAL A 71 13.61 -7.78 15.42
C VAL A 71 14.45 -7.09 16.49
N ARG A 72 15.74 -6.91 16.22
CA ARG A 72 16.57 -5.91 16.91
C ARG A 72 16.77 -4.70 16.01
N SER A 73 16.35 -3.53 16.48
CA SER A 73 16.48 -2.27 15.75
C SER A 73 17.77 -1.56 16.11
N ASN A 74 18.58 -1.24 15.09
CA ASN A 74 19.91 -0.67 15.24
C ASN A 74 20.05 0.66 14.48
N GLY A 75 21.11 1.40 14.79
CA GLY A 75 21.36 2.73 14.22
C GLY A 75 20.99 3.86 15.17
N GLY A 76 20.91 5.07 14.63
CA GLY A 76 20.38 6.23 15.34
C GLY A 76 18.91 6.17 15.67
N LEU A 77 18.42 6.93 16.67
CA LEU A 77 16.99 6.92 17.01
C LEU A 77 16.10 7.17 15.78
N ASN A 78 16.46 8.14 14.94
CA ASN A 78 15.76 8.40 13.68
C ASN A 78 15.89 7.25 12.66
N GLN A 79 17.03 6.56 12.63
CA GLN A 79 17.22 5.39 11.76
C GLN A 79 16.43 4.17 12.28
N MET A 80 16.39 3.98 13.59
CA MET A 80 15.60 2.94 14.27
C MET A 80 14.12 3.16 13.99
N ARG A 81 13.60 4.39 14.06
CA ARG A 81 12.21 4.70 13.69
C ARG A 81 11.89 4.21 12.28
N THR A 82 12.71 4.55 11.29
CA THR A 82 12.52 4.10 9.91
C THR A 82 12.64 2.57 9.80
N GLY A 83 13.63 1.97 10.44
CA GLY A 83 13.83 0.51 10.43
C GLY A 83 12.68 -0.27 11.07
N ILE A 84 12.11 0.25 12.17
CA ILE A 84 10.91 -0.31 12.81
C ILE A 84 9.73 -0.25 11.84
N CYS A 85 9.52 0.89 11.16
CA CYS A 85 8.45 1.02 10.17
C CYS A 85 8.60 0.07 8.98
N ASP A 86 9.83 -0.15 8.52
CA ASP A 86 10.12 -1.13 7.47
C ASP A 86 9.81 -2.55 7.96
N MET A 87 10.12 -2.88 9.21
CA MET A 87 9.83 -4.20 9.77
C MET A 87 8.34 -4.44 10.05
N VAL A 88 7.58 -3.39 10.37
CA VAL A 88 6.11 -3.43 10.40
C VAL A 88 5.55 -3.79 9.02
N ALA A 89 6.04 -3.13 7.97
CA ALA A 89 5.64 -3.44 6.60
C ALA A 89 6.07 -4.85 6.17
N VAL A 90 7.29 -5.27 6.51
CA VAL A 90 7.79 -6.62 6.21
C VAL A 90 6.98 -7.70 6.92
N ALA A 91 6.60 -7.49 8.18
CA ALA A 91 5.72 -8.41 8.90
C ALA A 91 4.36 -8.57 8.20
N ARG A 92 3.81 -7.48 7.66
CA ARG A 92 2.59 -7.52 6.83
C ARG A 92 2.79 -8.28 5.52
N ILE A 93 3.88 -8.02 4.79
CA ILE A 93 4.20 -8.71 3.53
C ILE A 93 4.39 -10.22 3.75
N MET A 94 5.09 -10.59 4.83
CA MET A 94 5.38 -11.99 5.17
C MET A 94 4.23 -12.70 5.90
N ASN A 95 3.12 -12.02 6.16
CA ASN A 95 1.99 -12.51 6.94
C ASN A 95 2.41 -13.08 8.31
N ALA A 96 3.13 -12.27 9.09
CA ALA A 96 3.71 -12.65 10.37
C ALA A 96 3.18 -11.80 11.53
N THR A 97 3.15 -12.39 12.71
CA THR A 97 3.01 -11.67 13.98
C THR A 97 4.34 -10.99 14.30
N LEU A 98 4.34 -9.66 14.43
CA LEU A 98 5.53 -8.91 14.85
C LEU A 98 5.63 -8.92 16.38
N VAL A 99 6.79 -9.31 16.91
CA VAL A 99 7.11 -9.04 18.32
C VAL A 99 7.67 -7.63 18.42
N VAL A 100 7.24 -6.84 19.41
CA VAL A 100 7.71 -5.46 19.63
C VAL A 100 9.24 -5.40 19.48
N PRO A 101 9.77 -4.53 18.59
CA PRO A 101 11.20 -4.51 18.30
C PRO A 101 12.05 -4.17 19.52
N GLN A 102 13.16 -4.89 19.68
CA GLN A 102 14.14 -4.59 20.72
C GLN A 102 15.10 -3.51 20.23
N LEU A 103 15.32 -2.46 21.00
CA LEU A 103 16.30 -1.43 20.65
C LEU A 103 17.73 -1.95 20.90
N ASP A 104 18.64 -1.66 19.98
CA ASP A 104 20.03 -2.04 20.10
C ASP A 104 20.81 -1.09 21.01
N LYS A 105 21.21 -1.61 22.16
CA LYS A 105 21.83 -0.87 23.28
C LYS A 105 23.34 -0.67 23.15
N LYS A 106 23.96 -1.22 22.10
CA LYS A 106 25.43 -1.39 22.04
C LYS A 106 26.10 -0.78 20.81
N SER A 107 25.42 -0.68 19.68
CA SER A 107 26.10 -0.35 18.41
C SER A 107 26.33 1.14 18.16
N PHE A 108 25.49 2.02 18.71
CA PHE A 108 25.55 3.45 18.38
C PHE A 108 25.39 4.40 19.58
N TRP A 109 24.61 4.02 20.60
CA TRP A 109 24.36 4.82 21.80
C TRP A 109 24.41 3.86 22.99
N GLN A 110 25.18 4.18 24.03
CA GLN A 110 25.27 3.39 25.27
C GLN A 110 24.02 3.61 26.14
N ASP A 111 22.85 3.47 25.54
CA ASP A 111 21.55 3.67 26.18
C ASP A 111 20.94 2.31 26.51
N SER A 112 20.53 2.14 27.77
CA SER A 112 19.91 0.91 28.26
C SER A 112 18.39 0.88 28.08
N SER A 113 17.80 1.95 27.53
CA SER A 113 16.37 2.10 27.29
C SER A 113 15.80 0.95 26.45
N THR A 114 14.58 0.56 26.80
CA THR A 114 13.74 -0.39 26.09
C THR A 114 12.83 0.34 25.10
N PHE A 115 12.05 -0.41 24.33
CA PHE A 115 11.06 0.18 23.43
C PHE A 115 10.06 1.06 24.20
N ALA A 116 9.54 0.58 25.34
CA ALA A 116 8.54 1.28 26.14
C ALA A 116 9.08 2.52 26.87
N ASP A 117 10.39 2.60 27.10
CA ASP A 117 11.01 3.80 27.67
C ASP A 117 10.99 4.96 26.67
N ILE A 118 11.13 4.65 25.38
CA ILE A 118 11.24 5.64 24.30
C ILE A 118 9.90 5.90 23.61
N PHE A 119 9.12 4.87 23.34
CA PHE A 119 7.87 4.94 22.59
C PHE A 119 6.68 4.45 23.42
N ASP A 120 5.50 4.98 23.17
CA ASP A 120 4.26 4.46 23.75
C ASP A 120 3.93 3.09 23.11
N GLU A 121 4.36 2.02 23.77
CA GLU A 121 4.15 0.63 23.31
C GLU A 121 2.66 0.30 23.13
N THR A 122 1.79 0.79 24.01
CA THR A 122 0.36 0.45 23.97
C THR A 122 -0.31 1.15 22.79
N HIS A 123 0.00 2.43 22.59
CA HIS A 123 -0.46 3.19 21.42
C HIS A 123 0.08 2.61 20.11
N PHE A 124 1.35 2.18 20.09
CA PHE A 124 1.97 1.55 18.92
C PHE A 124 1.22 0.29 18.48
N ILE A 125 0.95 -0.63 19.43
CA ILE A 125 0.22 -1.87 19.15
C ILE A 125 -1.20 -1.56 18.67
N LYS A 126 -1.92 -0.70 19.40
CA LYS A 126 -3.32 -0.35 19.10
C LYS A 126 -3.46 0.35 17.75
N SER A 127 -2.55 1.26 17.41
CA SER A 127 -2.61 2.04 16.16
C SER A 127 -2.40 1.20 14.90
N LEU A 128 -1.87 -0.02 15.03
CA LEU A 128 -1.52 -0.91 13.92
C LEU A 128 -2.32 -2.22 13.93
N GLU A 129 -3.25 -2.40 14.87
CA GLU A 129 -3.98 -3.66 15.10
C GLU A 129 -4.78 -4.16 13.88
N GLY A 130 -5.24 -3.22 13.03
CA GLY A 130 -5.97 -3.54 11.79
C GLY A 130 -5.07 -3.87 10.60
N ASP A 131 -3.75 -3.73 10.72
CA ASP A 131 -2.81 -3.92 9.61
C ASP A 131 -1.85 -5.08 9.82
N VAL A 132 -1.34 -5.21 11.05
CA VAL A 132 -0.42 -6.28 11.43
C VAL A 132 -0.63 -6.61 12.90
N ARG A 133 -0.64 -7.91 13.23
CA ARG A 133 -0.69 -8.32 14.63
C ARG A 133 0.66 -8.08 15.28
N ILE A 134 0.65 -7.33 16.36
CA ILE A 134 1.83 -7.04 17.16
C ILE A 134 1.61 -7.59 18.57
N VAL A 135 2.61 -8.30 19.10
CA VAL A 135 2.63 -8.80 20.48
C VAL A 135 3.82 -8.22 21.22
N LYS A 136 3.64 -7.97 22.52
CA LYS A 136 4.69 -7.38 23.37
C LYS A 136 5.93 -8.27 23.46
N GLU A 137 5.70 -9.55 23.70
CA GLU A 137 6.75 -10.54 23.89
C GLU A 137 6.47 -11.79 23.06
N LEU A 138 7.52 -12.52 22.73
CA LEU A 138 7.39 -13.83 22.11
C LEU A 138 6.74 -14.79 23.12
N PRO A 139 5.73 -15.59 22.73
CA PRO A 139 5.15 -16.57 23.65
C PRO A 139 6.21 -17.55 24.17
N LYS A 140 6.10 -17.93 25.44
CA LYS A 140 7.11 -18.77 26.11
C LYS A 140 7.33 -20.11 25.42
N GLU A 141 6.27 -20.67 24.85
CA GLU A 141 6.28 -21.92 24.09
C GLU A 141 7.13 -21.80 22.81
N MET A 142 7.30 -20.57 22.31
CA MET A 142 8.06 -20.24 21.11
C MET A 142 9.52 -19.85 21.43
N GLU A 143 9.92 -19.73 22.69
CA GLU A 143 11.30 -19.36 23.04
C GLU A 143 12.30 -20.49 22.77
N SER A 144 11.88 -21.73 23.03
CA SER A 144 12.73 -22.94 22.93
C SER A 144 12.77 -23.57 21.53
N ILE A 145 11.91 -23.14 20.62
CA ILE A 145 11.89 -23.68 19.25
C ILE A 145 13.03 -23.13 18.39
N PRO A 146 13.51 -23.88 17.39
CA PRO A 146 14.49 -23.39 16.44
C PRO A 146 14.03 -22.11 15.74
N ARG A 147 14.94 -21.14 15.65
CA ARG A 147 14.71 -19.87 14.96
C ARG A 147 15.62 -19.72 13.75
N ALA A 148 15.07 -19.28 12.63
CA ALA A 148 15.89 -18.85 11.50
C ALA A 148 16.45 -17.47 11.80
N ARG A 149 17.77 -17.36 11.95
CA ARG A 149 18.45 -16.07 12.07
C ARG A 149 18.74 -15.52 10.67
N LYS A 150 18.07 -14.44 10.26
CA LYS A 150 18.17 -13.90 8.90
C LYS A 150 18.63 -12.44 8.92
N HIS A 151 19.73 -12.16 8.22
CA HIS A 151 20.06 -10.80 7.80
C HIS A 151 19.41 -10.57 6.45
N PHE A 152 18.42 -9.67 6.40
CA PHE A 152 17.78 -9.33 5.15
C PHE A 152 18.72 -8.50 4.26
N SER A 153 18.54 -8.61 2.95
CA SER A 153 19.28 -7.78 2.00
C SER A 153 18.87 -6.31 2.15
N SER A 154 19.84 -5.40 2.10
CA SER A 154 19.55 -3.96 2.12
C SER A 154 18.85 -3.54 0.84
N TRP A 155 17.84 -2.67 0.95
CA TRP A 155 17.05 -2.19 -0.19
C TRP A 155 16.37 -3.33 -0.96
N ALA A 156 15.91 -4.35 -0.23
CA ALA A 156 15.20 -5.48 -0.81
C ALA A 156 13.82 -5.08 -1.34
N SER A 157 13.42 -5.66 -2.47
CA SER A 157 12.08 -5.50 -3.04
C SER A 157 11.03 -6.18 -2.17
N MET A 158 9.74 -5.86 -2.39
CA MET A 158 8.64 -6.62 -1.77
C MET A 158 8.72 -8.11 -2.11
N SER A 159 9.01 -8.46 -3.36
CA SER A 159 9.13 -9.86 -3.82
C SER A 159 10.19 -10.66 -3.07
N TYR A 160 11.29 -10.03 -2.66
CA TYR A 160 12.29 -10.69 -1.82
C TYR A 160 11.68 -11.17 -0.49
N TYR A 161 10.84 -10.34 0.16
CA TYR A 161 10.21 -10.72 1.42
C TYR A 161 9.11 -11.76 1.23
N GLU A 162 8.39 -11.73 0.10
CA GLU A 162 7.46 -12.80 -0.29
C GLU A 162 8.19 -14.14 -0.45
N GLU A 163 9.40 -14.14 -1.05
CA GLU A 163 10.24 -15.32 -1.12
C GLU A 163 10.75 -15.75 0.26
N MET A 164 11.12 -14.81 1.14
CA MET A 164 11.54 -15.12 2.51
C MET A 164 10.41 -15.72 3.35
N ALA A 165 9.14 -15.47 3.01
CA ALA A 165 8.00 -16.10 3.68
C ALA A 165 8.00 -17.64 3.50
N ARG A 166 8.77 -18.19 2.57
CA ARG A 166 8.97 -19.65 2.45
C ARG A 166 9.64 -20.26 3.68
N LEU A 167 10.40 -19.48 4.46
CA LEU A 167 11.02 -19.91 5.71
C LEU A 167 9.99 -20.37 6.75
N TRP A 168 8.73 -19.92 6.65
CA TRP A 168 7.64 -20.37 7.52
C TRP A 168 7.30 -21.86 7.40
N LYS A 169 7.79 -22.54 6.36
CA LYS A 169 7.65 -24.00 6.22
C LYS A 169 8.49 -24.77 7.25
N ASP A 170 9.64 -24.22 7.62
CA ASP A 170 10.63 -24.90 8.45
C ASP A 170 10.77 -24.26 9.83
N TYR A 171 10.38 -22.99 9.97
CA TYR A 171 10.55 -22.21 11.20
C TYR A 171 9.27 -21.47 11.56
N LYS A 172 8.91 -21.49 12.85
CA LYS A 172 7.85 -20.62 13.39
C LYS A 172 8.37 -19.26 13.85
N VAL A 173 9.68 -19.14 14.10
CA VAL A 173 10.32 -17.89 14.53
C VAL A 173 11.42 -17.52 13.54
N ILE A 174 11.32 -16.31 12.98
CA ILE A 174 12.42 -15.67 12.25
C ILE A 174 12.96 -14.55 13.12
N HIS A 175 14.26 -14.59 13.37
CA HIS A 175 14.97 -13.55 14.10
C HIS A 175 15.79 -12.68 13.16
N VAL A 176 15.45 -11.39 13.13
CA VAL A 176 16.12 -10.35 12.36
C VAL A 176 17.05 -9.58 13.32
N PRO A 177 18.37 -9.80 13.24
CA PRO A 177 19.30 -9.23 14.21
C PRO A 177 19.59 -7.75 14.00
N LYS A 178 19.15 -7.17 12.87
CA LYS A 178 19.30 -5.76 12.49
C LYS A 178 18.13 -5.30 11.64
N SER A 179 17.54 -4.15 11.97
CA SER A 179 16.44 -3.55 11.20
C SER A 179 16.92 -2.55 10.14
N ASP A 180 18.23 -2.41 9.93
CA ASP A 180 18.81 -1.50 8.94
C ASP A 180 18.71 -2.02 7.49
N SER A 181 18.29 -3.28 7.32
CA SER A 181 17.89 -3.87 6.05
C SER A 181 16.57 -3.25 5.55
N ARG A 182 16.70 -2.17 4.77
CA ARG A 182 15.56 -1.38 4.27
C ARG A 182 14.71 -2.13 3.25
N LEU A 183 13.40 -1.97 3.38
CA LEU A 183 12.45 -2.27 2.30
C LEU A 183 12.58 -1.18 1.24
N ALA A 184 12.76 -1.57 -0.02
CA ALA A 184 12.87 -0.64 -1.14
C ALA A 184 11.59 0.20 -1.28
N ASN A 185 11.74 1.48 -1.64
CA ASN A 185 10.59 2.38 -1.83
C ASN A 185 9.89 2.18 -3.18
N ASN A 186 10.58 1.58 -4.16
CA ASN A 186 10.06 1.43 -5.50
C ASN A 186 9.05 0.29 -5.54
N ASP A 187 8.01 0.46 -6.37
CA ASP A 187 7.03 -0.58 -6.70
C ASP A 187 6.28 -1.18 -5.50
N LEU A 188 6.21 -0.46 -4.38
CA LEU A 188 5.40 -0.86 -3.24
C LEU A 188 3.92 -0.57 -3.50
N PRO A 189 3.01 -1.52 -3.24
CA PRO A 189 1.58 -1.27 -3.22
C PRO A 189 1.21 -0.11 -2.28
N LEU A 190 0.15 0.63 -2.63
CA LEU A 190 -0.26 1.83 -1.90
C LEU A 190 -0.57 1.56 -0.43
N ASP A 191 -1.15 0.40 -0.12
CA ASP A 191 -1.42 -0.04 1.24
C ASP A 191 -0.16 -0.23 2.08
N ILE A 192 0.92 -0.78 1.50
CA ILE A 192 2.21 -0.94 2.19
C ILE A 192 2.87 0.42 2.44
N GLN A 193 2.80 1.33 1.48
CA GLN A 193 3.31 2.71 1.65
C GLN A 193 2.53 3.45 2.74
N LYS A 194 1.20 3.37 2.74
CA LYS A 194 0.33 3.94 3.78
C LYS A 194 0.66 3.36 5.16
N LEU A 195 0.88 2.05 5.26
CA LEU A 195 1.27 1.40 6.50
C LEU A 195 2.59 1.95 7.06
N ARG A 196 3.62 2.10 6.22
CA ARG A 196 4.91 2.70 6.66
C ARG A 196 4.72 4.13 7.16
N CYS A 197 3.96 4.94 6.43
CA CYS A 197 3.66 6.33 6.82
C CYS A 197 2.91 6.39 8.16
N ARG A 198 1.83 5.61 8.31
CA ARG A 198 1.08 5.55 9.58
C ARG A 198 1.94 5.04 10.72
N CYS A 199 2.77 4.02 10.50
CA CYS A 199 3.71 3.56 11.51
C CYS A 199 4.66 4.69 11.97
N LEU A 200 5.25 5.41 11.01
CA LEU A 200 6.26 6.44 11.29
C LEU A 200 5.70 7.68 11.98
N TYR A 201 4.56 8.17 11.50
CA TYR A 201 4.01 9.47 11.88
C TYR A 201 2.86 9.39 12.89
N HIS A 202 2.23 8.22 13.05
CA HIS A 202 1.09 8.06 13.96
C HIS A 202 1.31 6.98 15.02
N ALA A 203 1.90 5.83 14.68
CA ALA A 203 2.05 4.74 15.66
C ALA A 203 3.28 4.93 16.57
N LEU A 204 4.41 5.40 16.03
CA LEU A 204 5.64 5.67 16.78
C LEU A 204 5.59 7.03 17.48
N HIS A 205 4.73 7.13 18.48
CA HIS A 205 4.72 8.25 19.42
C HIS A 205 5.75 8.03 20.52
N PHE A 206 6.39 9.10 20.96
CA PHE A 206 7.25 9.01 22.13
C PHE A 206 6.44 8.64 23.38
N SER A 207 7.12 8.04 24.36
CA SER A 207 6.49 7.70 25.64
C SER A 207 5.93 8.97 26.32
N PRO A 208 4.86 8.86 27.13
CA PRO A 208 4.24 10.02 27.77
C PRO A 208 5.19 10.94 28.55
N PRO A 209 6.24 10.44 29.26
CA PRO A 209 7.23 11.29 29.90
C PRO A 209 8.01 12.16 28.90
N ILE A 210 8.43 11.60 27.76
CA ILE A 210 9.19 12.32 26.72
C ILE A 210 8.30 13.35 26.02
N GLU A 211 7.07 12.98 25.67
CA GLU A 211 6.07 13.90 25.10
C GLU A 211 5.75 15.07 26.03
N THR A 212 5.63 14.80 27.33
CA THR A 212 5.37 15.84 28.33
C THR A 212 6.55 16.79 28.45
N LEU A 213 7.77 16.26 28.46
CA LEU A 213 8.99 17.06 28.50
C LEU A 213 9.12 17.99 27.29
N GLY A 214 8.77 17.51 26.09
CA GLY A 214 8.86 18.30 24.85
C GLY A 214 7.81 19.41 24.70
N LYS A 215 6.82 19.50 25.60
CA LYS A 215 5.79 20.56 25.63
C LYS A 215 6.12 21.71 26.56
N VAL A 216 7.20 21.58 27.33
CA VAL A 216 7.74 22.61 28.22
C VAL A 216 8.65 23.53 27.42
#